data_AF-A0AAU7K9L1-F1
#
_entry.id   AF-A0AAU7K9L1-F1
#
_cell.length_a   1.000
_cell.length_b   1.000
_cell.length_c   1.000
_cell.angle_alpha   90.00
_cell.angle_beta   90.00
_cell.angle_gamma   90.00
#
_symmetry.space_group_name_H-M   'P 1'
#
loop_
_entity.id
_entity.type
_entity.pdbx_description
1 polymer ?
#
loop_
_entity_poly.entity_id
_entity_poly.type
_entity_poly.pdbx_seq_one_letter_code
_entity_poly.pdbx_strand_id
1 'polypeptide(L)'
;MKTKPITIAGKPLSRFYQLPFEKGSRMLSLVVLESHTTCSTGKKPDLPVIQSRSFDQGLVTVQVKLDGEEALRVYLAVEYDHLLVSCSVDTDESYLGRYAYLTLRAMMRGGYCDFQEYYWPACFALGNKRSSYVDVVKKTGGFIITLKKKFSGLFRPGDDLPDVTERVVVPRERLSGKHDTARLAPVSIGYCFANTDLQHFHSNHYPFLIPYVFAATAYLKTVKSFKRFVLNPHDVEGISLSPQQEELNSICFAMKELAAIRFSANSNQPETAAKVKAVNDANQLALFKLWHKALPLLMQQRFTHYFYSYGLRNVTGKPVMRDMKLVDFTMEVPVLSFVLKDEGDYYELQLKLKVKGKSLHLNTDQPGLFLVCDRAKPYLWYLLEAEMDYKLIWFFSRVNFRVQVPKGYYSEFFEGFVEGVEKWYEVKRG
;
A
#
# COMPACT_ATOMS: atom_id res chain seq x y z
N MET A 1 -31.61 -7.03 -28.52
CA MET A 1 -31.94 -5.60 -28.27
C MET A 1 -30.66 -4.78 -28.43
N LYS A 2 -30.60 -3.85 -29.39
CA LYS A 2 -29.44 -2.95 -29.55
C LYS A 2 -29.51 -1.90 -28.45
N THR A 3 -28.54 -1.90 -27.54
CA THR A 3 -28.33 -0.87 -26.52
C THR A 3 -28.19 0.48 -27.23
N LYS A 4 -29.05 1.46 -26.88
CA LYS A 4 -28.90 2.83 -27.40
C LYS A 4 -27.52 3.37 -26.96
N PRO A 5 -26.72 3.96 -27.87
CA PRO A 5 -25.43 4.53 -27.50
C PRO A 5 -25.62 5.63 -26.45
N ILE A 6 -24.79 5.65 -25.41
CA ILE A 6 -24.81 6.71 -24.38
C ILE A 6 -24.48 8.01 -25.08
N THR A 7 -25.43 8.93 -25.11
CA THR A 7 -25.19 10.30 -25.54
C THR A 7 -24.99 11.19 -24.32
N ILE A 8 -23.80 11.76 -24.19
CA ILE A 8 -23.48 12.76 -23.18
C ILE A 8 -23.56 14.12 -23.86
N ALA A 9 -24.46 14.99 -23.37
CA ALA A 9 -24.79 16.26 -24.01
C ALA A 9 -25.16 16.13 -25.52
N GLY A 10 -25.83 15.04 -25.89
CA GLY A 10 -26.25 14.76 -27.28
C GLY A 10 -25.17 14.14 -28.18
N LYS A 11 -23.94 13.91 -27.69
CA LYS A 11 -22.85 13.27 -28.43
C LYS A 11 -22.58 11.85 -27.88
N PRO A 12 -22.44 10.81 -28.73
CA PRO A 12 -21.98 9.51 -28.27
C PRO A 12 -20.54 9.59 -27.74
N LEU A 13 -20.15 8.72 -26.80
CA LEU A 13 -18.78 8.64 -26.28
C LEU A 13 -17.72 8.47 -27.39
N SER A 14 -18.09 7.82 -28.50
CA SER A 14 -17.22 7.67 -29.68
C SER A 14 -16.87 8.99 -30.38
N ARG A 15 -17.52 10.11 -30.03
CA ARG A 15 -17.24 11.47 -30.54
C ARG A 15 -16.46 12.33 -29.53
N PHE A 16 -15.93 11.71 -28.48
CA PHE A 16 -15.06 12.38 -27.53
C PHE A 16 -13.63 12.33 -28.06
N TYR A 17 -12.89 13.41 -27.87
CA TYR A 17 -11.46 13.46 -28.17
C TYR A 17 -10.71 12.53 -27.21
N GLN A 18 -9.77 11.75 -27.72
CA GLN A 18 -9.00 10.80 -26.92
C GLN A 18 -7.62 11.37 -26.59
N LEU A 19 -7.33 11.53 -25.30
CA LEU A 19 -6.00 11.88 -24.81
C LEU A 19 -5.36 10.67 -24.14
N PRO A 20 -4.21 10.17 -24.63
CA PRO A 20 -3.55 9.03 -24.00
C PRO A 20 -3.00 9.40 -22.62
N PHE A 21 -3.04 8.45 -21.68
CA PHE A 21 -2.33 8.58 -20.41
C PHE A 21 -0.87 8.15 -20.53
N GLU A 22 -0.05 8.51 -19.54
CA GLU A 22 1.27 7.90 -19.40
C GLU A 22 1.13 6.39 -19.18
N LYS A 23 1.98 5.62 -19.87
CA LYS A 23 1.89 4.15 -19.91
C LYS A 23 1.79 3.54 -18.51
N GLY A 24 0.73 2.75 -18.28
CA GLY A 24 0.51 2.06 -17.01
C GLY A 24 -0.03 2.95 -15.88
N SER A 25 -0.49 4.16 -16.20
CA SER A 25 -1.04 5.11 -15.23
C SER A 25 -2.32 5.76 -15.74
N ARG A 26 -3.01 6.53 -14.88
CA ARG A 26 -4.14 7.40 -15.25
C ARG A 26 -3.71 8.87 -15.19
N MET A 27 -2.43 9.09 -15.42
CA MET A 27 -1.81 10.40 -15.36
C MET A 27 -1.77 10.99 -16.76
N LEU A 28 -2.30 12.20 -16.90
CA LEU A 28 -2.13 13.01 -18.09
C LEU A 28 -1.07 14.07 -17.80
N SER A 29 0.01 14.06 -18.58
CA SER A 29 1.07 15.08 -18.47
C SER A 29 0.78 16.29 -19.35
N LEU A 30 1.35 17.43 -18.95
CA LEU A 30 1.26 18.66 -19.72
C LEU A 30 1.90 18.50 -21.11
N VAL A 31 2.98 17.72 -21.21
CA VAL A 31 3.66 17.45 -22.50
C VAL A 31 2.70 16.76 -23.48
N VAL A 32 1.99 15.73 -23.02
CA VAL A 32 0.98 15.04 -23.85
C VAL A 32 -0.17 15.99 -24.19
N LEU A 33 -0.66 16.77 -23.23
CA LEU A 33 -1.73 17.73 -23.50
C LEU A 33 -1.31 18.79 -24.55
N GLU A 34 -0.10 19.31 -24.46
CA GLU A 34 0.43 20.35 -25.36
C GLU A 34 0.72 19.80 -26.77
N SER A 35 1.06 18.52 -26.93
CA SER A 35 1.25 17.93 -28.26
C SER A 35 -0.06 17.64 -29.00
N HIS A 36 -1.20 17.71 -28.31
CA HIS A 36 -2.54 17.46 -28.86
C HIS A 36 -3.34 18.74 -29.15
N THR A 37 -2.71 19.92 -29.09
CA THR A 37 -3.41 21.18 -29.39
C THR A 37 -2.56 22.15 -30.20
N THR A 38 -3.24 22.92 -31.06
CA THR A 38 -2.66 24.09 -31.72
C THR A 38 -2.80 25.36 -30.89
N CYS A 39 -3.53 25.31 -29.76
CA CYS A 39 -3.79 26.46 -28.88
C CYS A 39 -2.58 26.84 -27.98
N SER A 40 -1.48 26.08 -28.03
CA SER A 40 -0.25 26.35 -27.26
C SER A 40 0.60 27.42 -27.95
N THR A 41 0.30 28.70 -27.70
CA THR A 41 1.01 29.82 -28.36
C THR A 41 1.93 30.56 -27.39
N GLY A 42 3.04 29.95 -26.94
CA GLY A 42 4.26 30.59 -26.37
C GLY A 42 4.17 31.54 -25.16
N LYS A 43 3.00 32.10 -24.85
CA LYS A 43 2.66 32.92 -23.69
C LYS A 43 1.86 32.05 -22.73
N LYS A 44 2.04 32.28 -21.43
CA LYS A 44 1.24 31.62 -20.39
C LYS A 44 -0.23 31.97 -20.63
N PRO A 45 -1.11 31.01 -20.99
CA PRO A 45 -2.48 31.31 -21.32
C PRO A 45 -3.26 31.69 -20.06
N ASP A 46 -4.23 32.58 -20.20
CA ASP A 46 -5.19 32.87 -19.14
C ASP A 46 -6.02 31.62 -18.85
N LEU A 47 -5.91 31.13 -17.62
CA LEU A 47 -6.58 29.90 -17.21
C LEU A 47 -8.02 30.20 -16.79
N PRO A 48 -9.00 29.37 -17.20
CA PRO A 48 -10.38 29.56 -16.81
C PRO A 48 -10.58 29.39 -15.30
N VAL A 49 -11.57 30.11 -14.78
CA VAL A 49 -12.06 29.89 -13.42
C VAL A 49 -12.94 28.65 -13.43
N ILE A 50 -12.54 27.60 -12.70
CA ILE A 50 -13.36 26.42 -12.47
C ILE A 50 -14.44 26.79 -11.44
N GLN A 51 -15.68 26.91 -11.89
CA GLN A 51 -16.81 27.31 -11.06
C GLN A 51 -17.36 26.15 -10.23
N SER A 52 -17.45 24.96 -10.84
CA SER A 52 -17.95 23.77 -10.16
C SER A 52 -17.43 22.49 -10.82
N ARG A 53 -17.44 21.41 -10.02
CA ARG A 53 -17.17 20.04 -10.48
C ARG A 53 -18.27 19.14 -9.98
N SER A 54 -18.73 18.24 -10.84
CA SER A 54 -19.72 17.23 -10.48
C SER A 54 -19.38 15.90 -11.13
N PHE A 55 -19.89 14.84 -10.54
CA PHE A 55 -19.73 13.49 -11.05
C PHE A 55 -21.08 12.81 -11.10
N ASP A 56 -21.46 12.36 -12.29
CA ASP A 56 -22.70 11.61 -12.51
C ASP A 56 -22.46 10.58 -13.61
N GLN A 57 -22.99 9.37 -13.44
CA GLN A 57 -22.92 8.29 -14.45
C GLN A 57 -21.51 8.02 -15.02
N GLY A 58 -20.47 8.04 -14.18
CA GLY A 58 -19.09 7.80 -14.65
C GLY A 58 -18.42 9.00 -15.31
N LEU A 59 -19.09 10.16 -15.36
CA LEU A 59 -18.62 11.35 -16.05
C LEU A 59 -18.33 12.48 -15.06
N VAL A 60 -17.13 13.04 -15.16
CA VAL A 60 -16.78 14.31 -14.50
C VAL A 60 -17.26 15.44 -15.41
N THR A 61 -18.13 16.30 -14.87
CA THR A 61 -18.52 17.56 -15.52
C THR A 61 -17.85 18.72 -14.80
N VAL A 62 -17.03 19.47 -15.53
CA VAL A 62 -16.34 20.67 -15.06
C VAL A 62 -16.99 21.89 -15.69
N GLN A 63 -17.51 22.79 -14.88
CA GLN A 63 -18.03 24.07 -15.34
C GLN A 63 -16.94 25.12 -15.25
N VAL A 64 -16.64 25.76 -16.37
CA VAL A 64 -15.54 26.71 -16.51
C VAL A 64 -16.02 28.02 -17.10
N LYS A 65 -15.40 29.12 -16.69
CA LYS A 65 -15.65 30.46 -17.25
C LYS A 65 -14.33 31.14 -17.58
N LEU A 66 -14.20 31.60 -18.81
CA LEU A 66 -13.14 32.52 -19.23
C LEU A 66 -13.59 33.97 -19.02
N ASP A 67 -12.65 34.88 -18.85
CA ASP A 67 -13.00 36.28 -18.63
C ASP A 67 -13.75 36.86 -19.83
N GLY A 68 -14.86 37.55 -19.55
CA GLY A 68 -15.76 38.09 -20.59
C GLY A 68 -16.59 37.05 -21.38
N GLU A 69 -16.41 35.74 -21.18
CA GLU A 69 -17.11 34.68 -21.93
C GLU A 69 -18.17 33.96 -21.07
N GLU A 70 -19.11 33.26 -21.73
CA GLU A 70 -20.13 32.46 -21.04
C GLU A 70 -19.54 31.22 -20.35
N ALA A 71 -20.23 30.73 -19.32
CA ALA A 71 -19.80 29.52 -18.63
C ALA A 71 -20.09 28.29 -19.49
N LEU A 72 -19.06 27.50 -19.77
CA LEU A 72 -19.15 26.29 -20.58
C LEU A 72 -18.90 25.03 -19.75
N ARG A 73 -19.27 23.88 -20.33
CA ARG A 73 -19.12 22.57 -19.70
C ARG A 73 -18.10 21.74 -20.45
N VAL A 74 -17.14 21.21 -19.70
CA VAL A 74 -16.18 20.20 -20.15
C VAL A 74 -16.55 18.88 -19.49
N TYR A 75 -16.62 17.83 -20.29
CA TYR A 75 -17.03 16.49 -19.92
C TYR A 75 -15.83 15.57 -20.03
N LEU A 76 -15.50 14.86 -18.95
CA LEU A 76 -14.36 13.97 -18.88
C LEU A 76 -14.85 12.57 -18.47
N ALA A 77 -14.59 11.57 -19.30
CA ALA A 77 -14.75 10.16 -18.97
C ALA A 77 -13.36 9.52 -18.92
N VAL A 78 -13.07 8.84 -17.81
CA VAL A 78 -11.75 8.24 -17.57
C VAL A 78 -11.83 6.77 -17.95
N GLU A 79 -11.05 6.38 -18.94
CA GLU A 79 -10.92 5.00 -19.38
C GLU A 79 -9.61 4.38 -18.86
N TYR A 80 -9.38 3.12 -19.20
CA TYR A 80 -8.24 2.35 -18.71
C TYR A 80 -6.88 3.00 -19.01
N ASP A 81 -6.69 3.46 -20.25
CA ASP A 81 -5.44 3.95 -20.82
C ASP A 81 -5.54 5.35 -21.46
N HIS A 82 -6.73 5.94 -21.51
CA HIS A 82 -6.94 7.27 -22.07
C HIS A 82 -8.05 8.05 -21.36
N LEU A 83 -8.04 9.37 -21.56
CA LEU A 83 -9.08 10.30 -21.15
C LEU A 83 -9.95 10.65 -22.36
N LEU A 84 -11.24 10.40 -22.25
CA LEU A 84 -12.23 10.88 -23.21
C LEU A 84 -12.68 12.28 -22.81
N VAL A 85 -12.51 13.23 -23.72
CA VAL A 85 -12.77 14.66 -23.48
C VAL A 85 -13.79 15.19 -24.48
N SER A 86 -14.77 15.91 -23.97
CA SER A 86 -15.73 16.64 -24.79
C SER A 86 -16.02 17.99 -24.16
N CYS A 87 -16.41 18.95 -24.97
CA CYS A 87 -16.87 20.26 -24.51
C CYS A 87 -18.19 20.59 -25.18
N SER A 88 -18.99 21.42 -24.52
CA SER A 88 -20.21 21.98 -25.09
C SER A 88 -19.97 22.75 -26.40
N VAL A 89 -18.73 23.19 -26.65
CA VAL A 89 -18.30 23.86 -27.89
C VAL A 89 -17.01 23.26 -28.42
N ASP A 90 -16.80 23.33 -29.73
CA ASP A 90 -15.51 23.21 -30.42
C ASP A 90 -14.59 22.07 -29.97
N THR A 91 -15.14 20.91 -29.62
CA THR A 91 -14.38 19.68 -29.34
C THR A 91 -15.14 18.49 -29.90
N ASP A 92 -14.43 17.66 -30.65
CA ASP A 92 -14.93 16.43 -31.29
C ASP A 92 -13.84 15.35 -31.28
N GLU A 93 -14.10 14.20 -31.88
CA GLU A 93 -13.18 13.08 -31.96
C GLU A 93 -11.80 13.40 -32.59
N SER A 94 -11.72 14.46 -33.40
CA SER A 94 -10.54 14.83 -34.19
C SER A 94 -9.83 16.09 -33.68
N TYR A 95 -10.51 16.91 -32.90
CA TYR A 95 -10.02 18.22 -32.48
C TYR A 95 -10.28 18.51 -31.00
N LEU A 96 -9.21 18.86 -30.27
CA LEU A 96 -9.27 19.32 -28.89
C LEU A 96 -9.39 20.85 -28.83
N GLY A 97 -10.58 21.32 -28.49
CA GLY A 97 -10.90 22.75 -28.42
C GLY A 97 -10.19 23.52 -27.32
N ARG A 98 -10.14 24.85 -27.50
CA ARG A 98 -9.55 25.82 -26.54
C ARG A 98 -10.07 25.61 -25.11
N TYR A 99 -11.38 25.46 -24.93
CA TYR A 99 -11.98 25.31 -23.61
C TYR A 99 -11.61 24.00 -22.92
N ALA A 100 -11.64 22.88 -23.65
CA ALA A 100 -11.22 21.57 -23.15
C ALA A 100 -9.74 21.59 -22.76
N TYR A 101 -8.88 22.10 -23.65
CA TYR A 101 -7.45 22.26 -23.40
C TYR A 101 -7.15 23.12 -22.17
N LEU A 102 -7.70 24.34 -22.11
CA LEU A 102 -7.43 25.27 -21.00
C LEU A 102 -7.96 24.74 -19.67
N THR A 103 -9.07 24.00 -19.68
CA THR A 103 -9.61 23.34 -18.48
C THR A 103 -8.66 22.28 -17.96
N LEU A 104 -8.17 21.38 -18.82
CA LEU A 104 -7.19 20.36 -18.44
C LEU A 104 -5.88 21.01 -17.97
N ARG A 105 -5.41 22.06 -18.66
CA ARG A 105 -4.23 22.83 -18.24
C ARG A 105 -4.41 23.47 -16.85
N ALA A 106 -5.60 24.00 -16.56
CA ALA A 106 -5.91 24.58 -15.24
C ALA A 106 -5.96 23.52 -14.12
N MET A 107 -6.28 22.26 -14.45
CA MET A 107 -6.23 21.14 -13.52
C MET A 107 -4.79 20.67 -13.23
N MET A 108 -3.83 20.93 -14.12
CA MET A 108 -2.44 20.47 -14.05
C MET A 108 -1.48 21.44 -13.35
N ARG A 109 -1.74 21.80 -12.08
CA ARG A 109 -0.89 22.76 -11.34
C ARG A 109 0.59 22.35 -11.22
N GLY A 110 0.87 21.05 -11.25
CA GLY A 110 2.24 20.48 -11.18
C GLY A 110 2.80 19.98 -12.51
N GLY A 111 2.18 20.34 -13.64
CA GLY A 111 2.57 19.83 -14.96
C GLY A 111 2.01 18.44 -15.31
N TYR A 112 1.15 17.89 -14.44
CA TYR A 112 0.39 16.67 -14.67
C TYR A 112 -0.92 16.72 -13.86
N CYS A 113 -1.87 15.83 -14.19
CA CYS A 113 -3.07 15.59 -13.42
C CYS A 113 -3.33 14.07 -13.35
N ASP A 114 -3.55 13.56 -12.15
CA ASP A 114 -3.91 12.16 -11.91
C ASP A 114 -5.44 12.01 -11.87
N PHE A 115 -5.97 11.20 -12.79
CA PHE A 115 -7.40 10.95 -12.93
C PHE A 115 -7.87 9.65 -12.23
N GLN A 116 -6.99 8.96 -11.48
CA GLN A 116 -7.28 7.69 -10.80
C GLN A 116 -8.50 7.75 -9.86
N GLU A 117 -8.76 8.91 -9.24
CA GLU A 117 -9.92 9.10 -8.35
C GLU A 117 -11.27 9.07 -9.08
N TYR A 118 -11.28 9.34 -10.38
CA TYR A 118 -12.49 9.38 -11.22
C TYR A 118 -12.71 8.09 -12.02
N TYR A 119 -11.76 7.17 -12.02
CA TYR A 119 -11.80 5.93 -12.80
C TYR A 119 -12.67 4.84 -12.11
N TRP A 120 -13.87 4.60 -12.66
CA TRP A 120 -14.86 3.65 -12.11
C TRP A 120 -15.72 2.95 -13.19
N PRO A 121 -15.12 2.24 -14.18
CA PRO A 121 -15.78 1.92 -15.47
C PRO A 121 -17.06 1.06 -15.37
N ALA A 122 -17.11 0.02 -14.53
CA ALA A 122 -18.28 -0.84 -14.33
C ALA A 122 -19.15 -0.45 -13.12
N CYS A 123 -18.81 0.63 -12.42
CA CYS A 123 -19.62 1.09 -11.30
C CYS A 123 -20.87 1.84 -11.76
N PHE A 124 -20.86 2.38 -12.98
CA PHE A 124 -21.93 3.20 -13.54
C PHE A 124 -22.45 2.56 -14.82
N ALA A 125 -23.23 1.48 -14.66
CA ALA A 125 -23.86 0.81 -15.79
C ALA A 125 -24.88 1.73 -16.50
N LEU A 126 -24.98 1.55 -17.82
CA LEU A 126 -25.92 2.20 -18.74
C LEU A 126 -27.32 2.42 -18.12
N GLY A 127 -27.67 3.69 -17.85
CA GLY A 127 -29.01 4.09 -17.41
C GLY A 127 -29.23 4.17 -15.89
N ASN A 128 -28.32 3.63 -15.08
CA ASN A 128 -28.40 3.73 -13.62
C ASN A 128 -27.63 4.95 -13.10
N LYS A 129 -28.36 5.89 -12.48
CA LYS A 129 -27.74 7.06 -11.82
C LYS A 129 -27.00 6.71 -10.53
N ARG A 130 -27.18 5.51 -9.98
CA ARG A 130 -26.58 5.08 -8.72
C ARG A 130 -25.77 3.82 -8.93
N SER A 131 -24.51 3.87 -8.50
CA SER A 131 -23.64 2.70 -8.47
C SER A 131 -24.08 1.73 -7.36
N SER A 132 -23.92 0.43 -7.57
CA SER A 132 -24.05 -0.59 -6.52
C SER A 132 -22.83 -0.64 -5.59
N TYR A 133 -21.69 -0.04 -6.00
CA TYR A 133 -20.37 -0.21 -5.37
C TYR A 133 -19.87 1.03 -4.64
N VAL A 134 -20.11 2.21 -5.22
CA VAL A 134 -19.61 3.50 -4.70
C VAL A 134 -20.72 4.48 -4.39
N ASP A 135 -20.43 5.40 -3.47
CA ASP A 135 -21.21 6.59 -3.16
C ASP A 135 -20.48 7.84 -3.68
N VAL A 136 -21.24 8.79 -4.23
CA VAL A 136 -20.73 10.10 -4.65
C VAL A 136 -21.22 11.13 -3.66
N VAL A 137 -20.31 11.65 -2.83
CA VAL A 137 -20.62 12.62 -1.78
C VAL A 137 -20.24 14.01 -2.25
N LYS A 138 -21.22 14.92 -2.33
CA LYS A 138 -20.95 16.33 -2.64
C LYS A 138 -20.23 17.00 -1.46
N LYS A 139 -19.20 17.79 -1.76
CA LYS A 139 -18.47 18.63 -0.80
C LYS A 139 -18.38 20.07 -1.31
N THR A 140 -18.08 21.01 -0.42
CA THR A 140 -17.76 22.38 -0.82
C THR A 140 -16.60 22.36 -1.81
N GLY A 141 -16.82 22.85 -3.03
CA GLY A 141 -15.81 22.88 -4.09
C GLY A 141 -15.70 21.61 -4.96
N GLY A 142 -16.54 20.58 -4.76
CA GLY A 142 -16.52 19.40 -5.63
C GLY A 142 -17.28 18.19 -5.10
N PHE A 143 -16.69 17.00 -5.27
CA PHE A 143 -17.24 15.73 -4.85
C PHE A 143 -16.12 14.79 -4.39
N ILE A 144 -16.48 13.74 -3.65
CA ILE A 144 -15.62 12.60 -3.35
C ILE A 144 -16.37 11.33 -3.69
N ILE A 145 -15.67 10.38 -4.31
CA ILE A 145 -16.19 9.04 -4.56
C ILE A 145 -15.64 8.10 -3.48
N THR A 146 -16.52 7.44 -2.75
CA THR A 146 -16.14 6.52 -1.67
C THR A 146 -16.78 5.16 -1.89
N LEU A 147 -16.09 4.08 -1.52
CA LEU A 147 -16.69 2.75 -1.50
C LEU A 147 -17.88 2.70 -0.52
N LYS A 148 -18.95 2.02 -0.88
CA LYS A 148 -20.04 1.73 0.06
C LYS A 148 -19.54 0.84 1.18
N LYS A 149 -20.15 0.95 2.38
CA LYS A 149 -19.70 0.27 3.62
C LYS A 149 -19.38 -1.23 3.50
N LYS A 150 -20.04 -1.97 2.61
CA LYS A 150 -19.80 -3.42 2.42
C LYS A 150 -18.54 -3.73 1.60
N PHE A 151 -17.99 -2.74 0.92
CA PHE A 151 -16.78 -2.88 0.11
C PHE A 151 -15.57 -2.30 0.84
N SER A 152 -14.49 -3.05 0.86
CA SER A 152 -13.21 -2.66 1.48
C SER A 152 -12.05 -2.57 0.49
N GLY A 153 -12.22 -3.10 -0.72
CA GLY A 153 -11.21 -3.06 -1.76
C GLY A 153 -11.76 -3.50 -3.10
N LEU A 154 -12.43 -2.58 -3.81
CA LEU A 154 -12.95 -2.86 -5.15
C LEU A 154 -11.82 -2.78 -6.16
N PHE A 155 -11.55 -3.88 -6.84
CA PHE A 155 -10.59 -3.94 -7.94
C PHE A 155 -11.12 -3.22 -9.18
N ARG A 156 -10.25 -2.45 -9.80
CA ARG A 156 -10.48 -1.82 -11.11
C ARG A 156 -9.40 -2.29 -12.08
N PRO A 157 -9.71 -2.41 -13.38
CA PRO A 157 -8.73 -2.82 -14.36
C PRO A 157 -7.49 -1.93 -14.30
N GLY A 158 -6.31 -2.53 -14.15
CA GLY A 158 -5.01 -1.87 -14.00
C GLY A 158 -4.75 -1.25 -12.64
N ASP A 159 -5.52 -1.57 -11.60
CA ASP A 159 -4.98 -1.51 -10.25
C ASP A 159 -3.81 -2.52 -10.13
N ASP A 160 -2.72 -2.13 -9.46
CA ASP A 160 -1.54 -2.97 -9.31
C ASP A 160 -1.83 -4.22 -8.47
N LEU A 161 -1.60 -5.40 -9.06
CA LEU A 161 -1.58 -6.69 -8.34
C LEU A 161 -0.14 -7.10 -8.04
N PRO A 162 0.13 -7.80 -6.92
CA PRO A 162 1.46 -8.31 -6.66
C PRO A 162 1.80 -9.40 -7.67
N ASP A 163 3.02 -9.36 -8.22
CA ASP A 163 3.51 -10.42 -9.09
C ASP A 163 3.56 -11.75 -8.33
N VAL A 164 2.79 -12.74 -8.77
CA VAL A 164 2.76 -14.06 -8.14
C VAL A 164 3.83 -14.93 -8.77
N THR A 165 4.99 -14.97 -8.10
CA THR A 165 6.13 -15.80 -8.50
C THR A 165 6.21 -17.08 -7.66
N GLU A 166 7.23 -17.90 -7.92
CA GLU A 166 7.49 -19.11 -7.14
C GLU A 166 7.58 -18.82 -5.64
N ARG A 167 6.91 -19.66 -4.83
CA ARG A 167 6.96 -19.57 -3.37
C ARG A 167 8.27 -20.16 -2.85
N VAL A 168 9.32 -19.35 -2.83
CA VAL A 168 10.62 -19.71 -2.27
C VAL A 168 10.63 -19.52 -0.75
N VAL A 169 10.69 -20.63 -0.02
CA VAL A 169 10.81 -20.65 1.45
C VAL A 169 12.22 -20.23 1.86
N VAL A 170 12.30 -19.34 2.85
CA VAL A 170 13.58 -19.00 3.49
C VAL A 170 13.86 -20.02 4.60
N PRO A 171 15.00 -20.74 4.56
CA PRO A 171 15.33 -21.72 5.59
C PRO A 171 15.46 -21.08 6.97
N ARG A 172 14.96 -21.79 8.00
CA ARG A 172 15.16 -21.44 9.42
C ARG A 172 15.92 -22.55 10.10
N GLU A 173 17.08 -22.21 10.65
CA GLU A 173 17.81 -23.15 11.49
C GLU A 173 17.05 -23.36 12.79
N ARG A 174 16.72 -24.62 13.09
CA ARG A 174 16.23 -24.99 14.41
C ARG A 174 17.45 -25.16 15.30
N LEU A 175 17.60 -24.30 16.29
CA LEU A 175 18.65 -24.45 17.29
C LEU A 175 18.43 -25.78 18.02
N SER A 176 19.34 -26.73 17.81
CA SER A 176 19.29 -28.08 18.35
C SER A 176 20.07 -28.13 19.67
N GLY A 177 19.41 -27.72 20.75
CA GLY A 177 20.04 -27.83 22.07
C GLY A 177 19.23 -27.19 23.20
N LYS A 178 19.35 -27.77 24.39
CA LYS A 178 19.13 -27.01 25.65
C LYS A 178 20.28 -26.00 25.74
N HIS A 179 20.12 -24.87 25.08
CA HIS A 179 21.10 -23.79 25.19
C HIS A 179 20.89 -23.06 26.52
N ASP A 180 22.01 -22.68 27.14
CA ASP A 180 22.02 -21.93 28.37
C ASP A 180 21.25 -20.62 28.17
N THR A 181 20.08 -20.51 28.79
CA THR A 181 19.36 -19.25 28.89
C THR A 181 20.33 -18.18 29.39
N ALA A 182 20.42 -17.05 28.68
CA ALA A 182 21.34 -15.97 29.01
C ALA A 182 21.30 -15.67 30.52
N ARG A 183 22.47 -15.66 31.17
CA ARG A 183 22.58 -15.43 32.61
C ARG A 183 21.93 -14.10 32.96
N LEU A 184 20.94 -14.13 33.86
CA LEU A 184 20.22 -12.94 34.28
C LEU A 184 21.12 -12.09 35.17
N ALA A 185 21.34 -10.84 34.76
CA ALA A 185 22.06 -9.84 35.52
C ALA A 185 21.12 -8.67 35.87
N PRO A 186 21.40 -7.92 36.96
CA PRO A 186 20.62 -6.74 37.34
C PRO A 186 20.54 -5.69 36.22
N VAL A 187 21.57 -5.62 35.37
CA VAL A 187 21.58 -4.85 34.12
C VAL A 187 21.88 -5.82 33.00
N SER A 188 21.05 -5.82 31.95
CA SER A 188 21.19 -6.74 30.82
C SER A 188 20.61 -6.11 29.55
N ILE A 189 20.65 -6.88 28.46
CA ILE A 189 20.15 -6.49 27.15
C ILE A 189 18.83 -7.20 26.84
N GLY A 190 17.91 -6.47 26.24
CA GLY A 190 16.71 -7.02 25.63
C GLY A 190 16.57 -6.52 24.21
N TYR A 191 15.54 -7.00 23.51
CA TYR A 191 15.37 -6.74 22.08
C TYR A 191 13.97 -6.23 21.82
N CYS A 192 13.83 -5.16 21.04
CA CYS A 192 12.53 -4.70 20.62
C CYS A 192 12.32 -4.82 19.12
N PHE A 193 11.14 -5.31 18.76
CA PHE A 193 10.59 -5.23 17.42
C PHE A 193 10.09 -3.81 17.18
N ALA A 194 10.90 -3.04 16.45
CA ALA A 194 10.58 -1.70 16.04
C ALA A 194 9.75 -1.73 14.75
N ASN A 195 8.51 -1.28 14.85
CA ASN A 195 7.58 -1.19 13.72
C ASN A 195 7.05 0.24 13.58
N THR A 196 6.60 0.58 12.38
CA THR A 196 5.89 1.83 12.06
C THR A 196 4.79 1.51 11.05
N ASP A 197 3.81 2.39 10.91
CA ASP A 197 2.81 2.21 9.87
C ASP A 197 3.40 2.57 8.49
N LEU A 198 3.72 1.54 7.71
CA LEU A 198 4.24 1.63 6.36
C LEU A 198 3.28 2.30 5.36
N GLN A 199 2.00 2.47 5.70
CA GLN A 199 1.03 3.19 4.87
C GLN A 199 1.10 4.72 5.07
N HIS A 200 1.70 5.20 6.17
CA HIS A 200 1.85 6.62 6.42
C HIS A 200 3.06 7.20 5.65
N PHE A 201 2.88 8.40 5.08
CA PHE A 201 3.93 9.10 4.31
C PHE A 201 5.24 9.35 5.08
N HIS A 202 5.20 9.36 6.41
CA HIS A 202 6.38 9.54 7.27
C HIS A 202 7.09 8.23 7.63
N SER A 203 6.67 7.09 7.07
CA SER A 203 7.30 5.80 7.33
C SER A 203 8.66 5.71 6.66
N ASN A 204 9.72 5.93 7.42
CA ASN A 204 11.10 5.97 6.91
C ASN A 204 11.88 4.66 7.09
N HIS A 205 11.28 3.61 7.64
CA HIS A 205 11.97 2.33 7.80
C HIS A 205 11.02 1.12 7.74
N TYR A 206 11.57 -0.02 7.31
CA TYR A 206 10.94 -1.34 7.41
C TYR A 206 11.05 -1.91 8.83
N PRO A 207 10.20 -2.87 9.21
CA PRO A 207 10.20 -3.42 10.56
C PRO A 207 11.48 -4.22 10.86
N PHE A 208 12.13 -3.93 12.00
CA PHE A 208 13.43 -4.51 12.36
C PHE A 208 13.61 -4.64 13.88
N LEU A 209 14.72 -5.23 14.32
CA LEU A 209 15.07 -5.37 15.74
C LEU A 209 16.02 -4.27 16.20
N ILE A 210 15.74 -3.69 17.37
CA ILE A 210 16.61 -2.74 18.06
C ILE A 210 16.91 -3.31 19.45
N PRO A 211 18.17 -3.59 19.80
CA PRO A 211 18.51 -3.98 21.16
C PRO A 211 18.41 -2.77 22.10
N TYR A 212 18.21 -3.03 23.39
CA TYR A 212 18.16 -2.01 24.42
C TYR A 212 18.76 -2.51 25.73
N VAL A 213 19.33 -1.59 26.51
CA VAL A 213 19.83 -1.86 27.85
C VAL A 213 18.71 -1.60 28.86
N PHE A 214 18.54 -2.51 29.81
CA PHE A 214 17.57 -2.36 30.89
C PHE A 214 18.16 -2.75 32.24
N ALA A 215 17.54 -2.23 33.30
CA ALA A 215 17.73 -2.73 34.66
C ALA A 215 16.54 -3.60 35.04
N ALA A 216 16.80 -4.81 35.51
CA ALA A 216 15.78 -5.76 35.96
C ALA A 216 15.27 -5.40 37.38
N THR A 217 14.12 -5.94 37.75
CA THR A 217 13.67 -5.97 39.16
C THR A 217 14.58 -6.86 40.01
N ALA A 218 14.53 -6.72 41.34
CA ALA A 218 15.32 -7.56 42.27
C ALA A 218 15.14 -9.07 42.03
N TYR A 219 13.94 -9.50 41.62
CA TYR A 219 13.62 -10.90 41.32
C TYR A 219 14.01 -11.33 39.89
N LEU A 220 14.60 -10.45 39.08
CA LEU A 220 15.03 -10.70 37.70
C LEU A 220 13.91 -11.20 36.76
N LYS A 221 12.63 -10.91 37.10
CA LYS A 221 11.47 -11.37 36.33
C LYS A 221 10.97 -10.36 35.30
N THR A 222 11.14 -9.07 35.58
CA THR A 222 10.59 -7.97 34.76
C THR A 222 11.60 -6.83 34.63
N VAL A 223 11.37 -5.96 33.65
CA VAL A 223 12.14 -4.74 33.45
C VAL A 223 11.71 -3.68 34.47
N LYS A 224 12.62 -3.25 35.35
CA LYS A 224 12.39 -2.13 36.28
C LYS A 224 12.51 -0.79 35.57
N SER A 225 13.49 -0.64 34.69
CA SER A 225 13.66 0.59 33.90
C SER A 225 14.51 0.35 32.66
N PHE A 226 14.10 0.94 31.53
CA PHE A 226 14.95 1.05 30.35
C PHE A 226 16.06 2.09 30.57
N LYS A 227 17.23 1.88 29.97
CA LYS A 227 18.38 2.78 30.10
C LYS A 227 18.66 3.52 28.79
N ARG A 228 18.81 2.79 27.70
CA ARG A 228 19.09 3.32 26.35
C ARG A 228 18.81 2.27 25.28
N PHE A 229 18.57 2.72 24.05
CA PHE A 229 18.71 1.87 22.87
C PHE A 229 20.19 1.57 22.61
N VAL A 230 20.46 0.43 21.98
CA VAL A 230 21.78 0.01 21.52
C VAL A 230 21.77 0.16 20.00
N LEU A 231 22.38 1.24 19.52
CA LEU A 231 22.41 1.57 18.10
C LEU A 231 23.76 1.28 17.46
N ASN A 232 24.80 1.13 18.27
CA ASN A 232 26.17 0.83 17.87
C ASN A 232 26.83 -0.16 18.87
N PRO A 233 27.93 -0.83 18.48
CA PRO A 233 28.65 -1.77 19.35
C PRO A 233 29.12 -1.18 20.68
N HIS A 234 29.48 0.11 20.71
CA HIS A 234 29.94 0.79 21.92
C HIS A 234 28.83 1.01 22.97
N ASP A 235 27.55 0.95 22.58
CA ASP A 235 26.44 1.21 23.50
C ASP A 235 26.24 0.10 24.55
N VAL A 236 26.89 -1.06 24.36
CA VAL A 236 26.91 -2.20 25.29
C VAL A 236 28.20 -2.32 26.09
N GLU A 237 29.11 -1.34 26.01
CA GLU A 237 30.32 -1.34 26.84
C GLU A 237 29.99 -1.49 28.33
N GLY A 238 30.70 -2.41 28.99
CA GLY A 238 30.47 -2.75 30.40
C GLY A 238 29.32 -3.74 30.66
N ILE A 239 28.66 -4.26 29.62
CA ILE A 239 27.63 -5.30 29.74
C ILE A 239 28.20 -6.63 29.23
N SER A 240 28.15 -7.67 30.06
CA SER A 240 28.52 -9.02 29.63
C SER A 240 27.40 -9.61 28.77
N LEU A 241 27.73 -9.88 27.50
CA LEU A 241 26.83 -10.52 26.55
C LEU A 241 27.17 -12.01 26.46
N SER A 242 26.15 -12.84 26.27
CA SER A 242 26.36 -14.23 25.84
C SER A 242 26.70 -14.27 24.34
N PRO A 243 27.34 -15.33 23.83
CA PRO A 243 27.66 -15.47 22.40
C PRO A 243 26.43 -15.29 21.49
N GLN A 244 25.26 -15.77 21.93
CA GLN A 244 24.00 -15.60 21.20
C GLN A 244 23.51 -14.16 21.15
N GLN A 245 23.75 -13.39 22.22
CA GLN A 245 23.39 -11.97 22.26
C GLN A 245 24.35 -11.14 21.42
N GLU A 246 25.62 -11.52 21.34
CA GLU A 246 26.60 -10.92 20.42
C GLU A 246 26.18 -11.17 18.96
N GLU A 247 25.84 -12.41 18.62
CA GLU A 247 25.34 -12.77 17.30
C GLU A 247 24.03 -12.04 16.95
N LEU A 248 23.06 -12.03 17.87
CA LEU A 248 21.79 -11.33 17.66
C LEU A 248 21.98 -9.82 17.55
N ASN A 249 22.89 -9.21 18.30
CA ASN A 249 23.24 -7.79 18.15
C ASN A 249 23.84 -7.49 16.77
N SER A 250 24.74 -8.35 16.29
CA SER A 250 25.31 -8.25 14.94
C SER A 250 24.21 -8.27 13.87
N ILE A 251 23.24 -9.18 13.99
CA ILE A 251 22.08 -9.24 13.10
C ILE A 251 21.23 -7.96 13.22
N CYS A 252 20.98 -7.44 14.43
CA CYS A 252 20.22 -6.20 14.62
C CYS A 252 20.90 -4.99 13.95
N PHE A 253 22.23 -4.88 14.03
CA PHE A 253 22.97 -3.82 13.36
C PHE A 253 22.89 -3.96 11.83
N ALA A 254 23.03 -5.17 11.30
CA ALA A 254 22.83 -5.41 9.88
C ALA A 254 21.39 -5.07 9.42
N MET A 255 20.38 -5.37 10.24
CA MET A 255 19.01 -4.98 9.95
C MET A 255 18.83 -3.46 9.94
N LYS A 256 19.40 -2.74 10.91
CA LYS A 256 19.32 -1.27 10.99
C LYS A 256 19.81 -0.59 9.70
N GLU A 257 20.93 -1.04 9.15
CA GLU A 257 21.50 -0.48 7.92
C GLU A 257 20.59 -0.69 6.68
N LEU A 258 19.84 -1.80 6.65
CA LEU A 258 18.93 -2.13 5.57
C LEU A 258 17.51 -1.57 5.76
N ALA A 259 17.12 -1.29 7.01
CA ALA A 259 15.77 -0.91 7.39
C ALA A 259 15.33 0.42 6.76
N ALA A 260 16.25 1.36 6.52
CA ALA A 260 15.90 2.68 5.98
C ALA A 260 15.22 2.59 4.60
N ILE A 261 14.05 3.21 4.49
CA ILE A 261 13.29 3.32 3.23
C ILE A 261 13.85 4.50 2.44
N ARG A 262 14.27 4.22 1.20
CA ARG A 262 14.76 5.27 0.30
C ARG A 262 13.58 5.93 -0.41
N PHE A 263 13.59 7.25 -0.44
CA PHE A 263 12.62 8.07 -1.17
C PHE A 263 13.30 8.81 -2.31
N SER A 264 12.63 8.94 -3.46
CA SER A 264 13.10 9.83 -4.52
C SER A 264 12.56 11.24 -4.30
N ALA A 265 13.44 12.23 -4.13
CA ALA A 265 13.04 13.64 -4.11
C ALA A 265 12.46 14.11 -5.46
N ASN A 266 12.85 13.44 -6.56
CA ASN A 266 12.41 13.70 -7.93
C ASN A 266 11.59 12.52 -8.47
N SER A 267 10.41 12.27 -7.91
CA SER A 267 9.49 11.20 -8.33
C SER A 267 8.97 11.31 -9.77
N ASN A 268 9.29 12.39 -10.47
CA ASN A 268 8.79 12.69 -11.81
C ASN A 268 9.58 12.01 -12.94
N GLN A 269 10.66 11.27 -12.63
CA GLN A 269 11.39 10.48 -13.61
C GLN A 269 11.21 8.98 -13.36
N PRO A 270 10.52 8.24 -14.26
CA PRO A 270 10.23 6.82 -14.10
C PRO A 270 11.47 5.95 -13.85
N GLU A 271 12.60 6.24 -14.50
CA GLU A 271 13.84 5.48 -14.32
C GLU A 271 14.43 5.61 -12.91
N THR A 272 14.39 6.82 -12.34
CA THR A 272 14.88 7.08 -10.98
C THR A 272 13.98 6.40 -9.96
N ALA A 273 12.66 6.45 -10.17
CA ALA A 273 11.68 5.75 -9.34
C ALA A 273 11.89 4.22 -9.38
N ALA A 274 12.10 3.65 -10.57
CA ALA A 274 12.36 2.22 -10.75
C ALA A 274 13.64 1.77 -10.03
N LYS A 275 14.73 2.56 -10.12
CA LYS A 275 15.99 2.27 -9.41
C LYS A 275 15.80 2.29 -7.89
N VAL A 276 15.09 3.28 -7.35
CA VAL A 276 14.81 3.36 -5.91
C VAL A 276 13.95 2.19 -5.46
N LYS A 277 12.91 1.83 -6.24
CA LYS A 277 12.06 0.66 -5.98
C LYS A 277 12.88 -0.63 -5.92
N ALA A 278 13.74 -0.87 -6.92
CA ALA A 278 14.58 -2.07 -6.96
C ALA A 278 15.51 -2.20 -5.74
N VAL A 279 16.10 -1.09 -5.28
CA VAL A 279 16.92 -1.09 -4.06
C VAL A 279 16.08 -1.38 -2.82
N ASN A 280 14.91 -0.76 -2.70
CA ASN A 280 14.00 -0.98 -1.59
C ASN A 280 13.52 -2.45 -1.54
N ASP A 281 13.19 -3.05 -2.69
CA ASP A 281 12.78 -4.46 -2.80
C ASP A 281 13.93 -5.40 -2.41
N ALA A 282 15.16 -5.11 -2.86
CA ALA A 282 16.35 -5.88 -2.46
C ALA A 282 16.62 -5.79 -0.94
N ASN A 283 16.48 -4.59 -0.36
CA ASN A 283 16.62 -4.39 1.09
C ASN A 283 15.55 -5.14 1.87
N GLN A 284 14.28 -5.12 1.43
CA GLN A 284 13.21 -5.89 2.08
C GLN A 284 13.53 -7.39 2.09
N LEU A 285 13.99 -7.95 0.97
CA LEU A 285 14.37 -9.36 0.91
C LEU A 285 15.55 -9.69 1.82
N ALA A 286 16.58 -8.84 1.86
CA ALA A 286 17.72 -9.02 2.74
C ALA A 286 17.32 -8.95 4.23
N LEU A 287 16.46 -7.99 4.60
CA LEU A 287 15.88 -7.89 5.95
C LEU A 287 15.06 -9.11 6.32
N PHE A 288 14.24 -9.61 5.39
CA PHE A 288 13.46 -10.81 5.61
C PHE A 288 14.35 -12.02 5.94
N LYS A 289 15.44 -12.20 5.19
CA LYS A 289 16.43 -13.25 5.48
C LYS A 289 17.10 -13.06 6.84
N LEU A 290 17.41 -11.82 7.24
CA LEU A 290 17.94 -11.55 8.58
C LEU A 290 16.92 -11.86 9.68
N TRP A 291 15.64 -11.61 9.46
CA TRP A 291 14.58 -12.00 10.42
C TRP A 291 14.52 -13.51 10.65
N HIS A 292 14.69 -14.29 9.58
CA HIS A 292 14.75 -15.76 9.70
C HIS A 292 15.99 -16.25 10.47
N LYS A 293 17.12 -15.56 10.35
CA LYS A 293 18.31 -15.82 11.17
C LYS A 293 18.14 -15.38 12.63
N ALA A 294 17.49 -14.23 12.85
CA ALA A 294 17.29 -13.66 14.18
C ALA A 294 16.28 -14.45 15.03
N LEU A 295 15.21 -14.96 14.41
CA LEU A 295 14.07 -15.54 15.14
C LEU A 295 14.47 -16.65 16.12
N PRO A 296 15.28 -17.67 15.75
CA PRO A 296 15.69 -18.70 16.69
C PRO A 296 16.46 -18.16 17.90
N LEU A 297 17.32 -17.16 17.70
CA LEU A 297 18.09 -16.50 18.78
C LEU A 297 17.18 -15.63 19.65
N LEU A 298 16.25 -14.92 19.02
CA LEU A 298 15.30 -14.01 19.67
C LEU A 298 14.36 -14.76 20.62
N MET A 299 13.91 -15.96 20.25
CA MET A 299 13.04 -16.80 21.09
C MET A 299 13.72 -17.32 22.36
N GLN A 300 15.06 -17.26 22.44
CA GLN A 300 15.82 -17.61 23.65
C GLN A 300 15.98 -16.42 24.59
N GLN A 301 15.62 -15.21 24.13
CA GLN A 301 15.73 -14.00 24.92
C GLN A 301 14.51 -13.84 25.82
N ARG A 302 14.74 -13.51 27.09
CA ARG A 302 13.67 -13.36 28.08
C ARG A 302 12.87 -12.06 27.94
N PHE A 303 13.49 -11.01 27.39
CA PHE A 303 12.92 -9.67 27.38
C PHE A 303 12.81 -9.14 25.95
N THR A 304 11.67 -9.45 25.35
CA THR A 304 11.30 -8.99 24.03
C THR A 304 10.10 -8.05 24.07
N HIS A 305 10.18 -6.94 23.35
CA HIS A 305 9.13 -5.92 23.33
C HIS A 305 8.77 -5.49 21.91
N TYR A 306 7.55 -5.06 21.69
CA TYR A 306 7.13 -4.28 20.53
C TYR A 306 7.26 -2.81 20.85
N PHE A 307 7.78 -2.06 19.88
CA PHE A 307 7.96 -0.62 19.97
C PHE A 307 7.45 0.03 18.68
N TYR A 308 6.41 0.86 18.79
CA TYR A 308 5.97 1.68 17.66
C TYR A 308 6.85 2.91 17.57
N SER A 309 7.70 2.97 16.54
CA SER A 309 8.83 3.90 16.48
C SER A 309 8.45 5.33 16.07
N TYR A 310 7.26 5.50 15.48
CA TYR A 310 6.83 6.73 14.81
C TYR A 310 7.88 7.24 13.80
N GLY A 311 8.37 6.34 12.93
CA GLY A 311 9.43 6.66 11.97
C GLY A 311 10.76 7.01 12.63
N LEU A 312 11.17 6.24 13.64
CA LEU A 312 12.39 6.44 14.44
C LEU A 312 12.50 7.76 15.21
N ARG A 313 11.50 8.65 15.16
CA ARG A 313 11.51 9.95 15.87
C ARG A 313 11.76 9.79 17.38
N ASN A 314 11.27 8.69 17.94
CA ASN A 314 11.37 8.38 19.37
C ASN A 314 12.52 7.41 19.70
N VAL A 315 13.35 7.04 18.72
CA VAL A 315 14.56 6.21 18.94
C VAL A 315 15.73 7.15 19.26
N THR A 316 15.56 7.96 20.31
CA THR A 316 16.59 8.85 20.83
C THR A 316 16.61 8.73 22.35
N GLY A 317 17.80 8.47 22.91
CA GLY A 317 17.98 8.33 24.35
C GLY A 317 17.31 7.09 24.97
N LYS A 318 16.57 7.30 26.07
CA LYS A 318 16.00 6.24 26.91
C LYS A 318 14.61 5.82 26.41
N PRO A 319 14.36 4.51 26.17
CA PRO A 319 13.02 4.02 25.84
C PRO A 319 11.99 4.37 26.91
N VAL A 320 10.82 4.86 26.49
CA VAL A 320 9.71 5.18 27.39
C VAL A 320 8.94 3.90 27.72
N MET A 321 8.70 3.66 29.00
CA MET A 321 8.14 2.38 29.47
C MET A 321 6.77 2.05 28.87
N ARG A 322 5.89 3.05 28.72
CA ARG A 322 4.53 2.85 28.16
C ARG A 322 4.52 2.44 26.68
N ASP A 323 5.58 2.75 25.95
CA ASP A 323 5.69 2.51 24.51
C ASP A 323 6.33 1.15 24.20
N MET A 324 6.92 0.51 25.22
CA MET A 324 7.57 -0.80 25.15
C MET A 324 6.60 -1.88 25.62
N LYS A 325 5.90 -2.52 24.69
CA LYS A 325 4.89 -3.55 25.00
C LYS A 325 5.53 -4.94 24.98
N LEU A 326 5.37 -5.75 26.01
CA LEU A 326 5.89 -7.13 25.99
C LEU A 326 5.28 -7.93 24.83
N VAL A 327 6.13 -8.68 24.12
CA VAL A 327 5.72 -9.57 23.02
C VAL A 327 6.58 -10.82 22.99
N ASP A 328 6.00 -11.90 22.48
CA ASP A 328 6.66 -13.18 22.25
C ASP A 328 6.71 -13.50 20.76
N PHE A 329 7.66 -14.37 20.40
CA PHE A 329 7.84 -14.89 19.05
C PHE A 329 7.74 -16.41 19.06
N THR A 330 7.33 -16.99 17.93
CA THR A 330 7.18 -18.44 17.80
C THR A 330 7.78 -18.97 16.50
N MET A 331 8.23 -20.23 16.55
CA MET A 331 8.68 -20.98 15.38
C MET A 331 7.51 -21.52 14.54
N GLU A 332 6.27 -21.40 15.03
CA GLU A 332 5.10 -21.79 14.27
C GLU A 332 4.99 -20.96 12.99
N VAL A 333 4.85 -21.65 11.85
CA VAL A 333 4.77 -21.03 10.54
C VAL A 333 3.29 -20.79 10.19
N PRO A 334 2.90 -19.53 9.92
CA PRO A 334 1.59 -19.22 9.39
C PRO A 334 1.51 -19.60 7.91
N VAL A 335 0.40 -20.23 7.54
CA VAL A 335 0.12 -20.68 6.17
C VAL A 335 -1.01 -19.84 5.58
N LEU A 336 -0.77 -19.27 4.41
CA LEU A 336 -1.76 -18.51 3.66
C LEU A 336 -2.71 -19.46 2.92
N SER A 337 -3.97 -19.07 2.86
CA SER A 337 -5.01 -19.73 2.05
C SER A 337 -5.99 -18.66 1.57
N PHE A 338 -6.74 -18.96 0.53
CA PHE A 338 -7.69 -18.03 -0.06
C PHE A 338 -9.08 -18.64 -0.15
N VAL A 339 -10.08 -17.77 -0.11
CA VAL A 339 -11.46 -18.12 -0.39
C VAL A 339 -11.95 -17.18 -1.48
N LEU A 340 -12.31 -17.72 -2.63
CA LEU A 340 -12.96 -17.00 -3.72
C LEU A 340 -14.45 -17.29 -3.64
N LYS A 341 -15.26 -16.26 -3.42
CA LYS A 341 -16.73 -16.38 -3.32
C LYS A 341 -17.41 -15.68 -4.49
N ASP A 342 -18.47 -16.28 -5.00
CA ASP A 342 -19.44 -15.60 -5.84
C ASP A 342 -20.50 -14.86 -4.99
N GLU A 343 -20.49 -13.54 -5.02
CA GLU A 343 -21.43 -12.68 -4.28
C GLU A 343 -22.53 -12.11 -5.21
N GLY A 344 -22.76 -12.76 -6.36
CA GLY A 344 -23.78 -12.39 -7.35
C GLY A 344 -23.25 -11.45 -8.42
N ASP A 345 -23.08 -10.18 -8.09
CA ASP A 345 -22.63 -9.15 -9.07
C ASP A 345 -21.10 -9.00 -9.16
N TYR A 346 -20.39 -9.56 -8.19
CA TYR A 346 -18.94 -9.51 -8.06
C TYR A 346 -18.40 -10.79 -7.42
N TYR A 347 -17.12 -11.07 -7.62
CA TYR A 347 -16.38 -12.07 -6.86
C TYR A 347 -15.66 -11.42 -5.68
N GLU A 348 -15.56 -12.11 -4.55
CA GLU A 348 -14.73 -11.70 -3.41
C GLU A 348 -13.60 -12.70 -3.20
N LEU A 349 -12.35 -12.26 -3.41
CA LEU A 349 -11.16 -13.01 -3.04
C LEU A 349 -10.69 -12.58 -1.65
N GLN A 350 -10.78 -13.49 -0.68
CA GLN A 350 -10.39 -13.25 0.70
C GLN A 350 -9.11 -14.00 1.06
N LEU A 351 -8.11 -13.29 1.60
CA LEU A 351 -6.93 -13.90 2.20
C LEU A 351 -7.24 -14.37 3.62
N LYS A 352 -6.85 -15.62 3.92
CA LYS A 352 -6.95 -16.27 5.22
C LYS A 352 -5.58 -16.76 5.65
N LEU A 353 -5.34 -16.71 6.95
CA LEU A 353 -4.11 -17.20 7.55
C LEU A 353 -4.44 -18.28 8.57
N LYS A 354 -3.69 -19.37 8.57
CA LYS A 354 -3.85 -20.48 9.52
C LYS A 354 -2.51 -20.81 10.19
N VAL A 355 -2.53 -21.14 11.46
CA VAL A 355 -1.41 -21.74 12.18
C VAL A 355 -1.91 -23.03 12.83
N LYS A 356 -1.25 -24.16 12.55
CA LYS A 356 -1.67 -25.49 13.03
C LYS A 356 -3.17 -25.77 12.81
N GLY A 357 -3.69 -25.38 11.65
CA GLY A 357 -5.10 -25.54 11.27
C GLY A 357 -6.07 -24.52 11.87
N LYS A 358 -5.65 -23.67 12.82
CA LYS A 358 -6.48 -22.62 13.42
C LYS A 358 -6.36 -21.32 12.64
N SER A 359 -7.49 -20.69 12.31
CA SER A 359 -7.50 -19.40 11.62
C SER A 359 -7.00 -18.28 12.52
N LEU A 360 -6.16 -17.41 11.98
CA LEU A 360 -5.78 -16.14 12.62
C LEU A 360 -6.67 -15.03 12.09
N HIS A 361 -7.13 -14.17 12.99
CA HIS A 361 -7.86 -12.97 12.64
C HIS A 361 -6.89 -11.80 12.58
N LEU A 362 -6.44 -11.44 11.38
CA LEU A 362 -5.49 -10.33 11.20
C LEU A 362 -6.16 -8.98 11.49
N ASN A 363 -5.38 -8.04 12.03
CA ASN A 363 -5.78 -6.65 12.17
C ASN A 363 -5.15 -5.81 11.03
N THR A 364 -5.93 -4.91 10.44
CA THR A 364 -5.45 -3.98 9.41
C THR A 364 -4.50 -2.93 9.95
N ASP A 365 -4.60 -2.61 11.24
CA ASP A 365 -3.89 -1.48 11.85
C ASP A 365 -2.49 -1.86 12.38
N GLN A 366 -2.08 -3.13 12.21
CA GLN A 366 -0.81 -3.65 12.73
C GLN A 366 -0.05 -4.55 11.73
N PRO A 367 0.14 -4.16 10.46
CA PRO A 367 0.98 -4.95 9.57
C PRO A 367 2.44 -4.86 10.03
N GLY A 368 3.04 -6.00 10.38
CA GLY A 368 4.47 -6.11 10.70
C GLY A 368 5.34 -6.41 9.48
N LEU A 369 4.81 -6.19 8.27
CA LEU A 369 5.33 -6.60 6.96
C LEU A 369 5.69 -8.09 6.91
N PHE A 370 6.86 -8.45 7.45
CA PHE A 370 7.38 -9.82 7.57
C PHE A 370 6.70 -10.63 8.66
N LEU A 371 6.17 -9.97 9.70
CA LEU A 371 5.54 -10.60 10.83
C LEU A 371 4.05 -10.27 10.91
N VAL A 372 3.30 -11.22 11.46
CA VAL A 372 1.86 -11.10 11.69
C VAL A 372 1.52 -11.55 13.10
N CYS A 373 0.43 -11.03 13.65
CA CYS A 373 -0.12 -11.49 14.92
C CYS A 373 -1.65 -11.65 14.79
N ASP A 374 -2.22 -12.46 15.68
CA ASP A 374 -3.67 -12.58 15.78
C ASP A 374 -4.21 -11.37 16.55
N ARG A 375 -5.30 -10.78 16.09
CA ARG A 375 -6.04 -9.73 16.81
C ARG A 375 -6.41 -10.17 18.23
N ALA A 376 -6.71 -11.45 18.45
CA ALA A 376 -7.01 -11.99 19.77
C ALA A 376 -5.76 -12.16 20.66
N LYS A 377 -4.56 -12.28 20.05
CA LYS A 377 -3.28 -12.43 20.74
C LYS A 377 -2.23 -11.46 20.14
N PRO A 378 -2.42 -10.15 20.32
CA PRO A 378 -1.58 -9.13 19.67
C PRO A 378 -0.14 -9.10 20.19
N TYR A 379 0.16 -9.86 21.25
CA TYR A 379 1.48 -10.01 21.84
C TYR A 379 2.30 -11.15 21.21
N LEU A 380 1.69 -12.07 20.47
CA LEU A 380 2.39 -13.23 19.90
C LEU A 380 2.57 -13.04 18.39
N TRP A 381 3.83 -12.93 17.95
CA TRP A 381 4.19 -12.68 16.57
C TRP A 381 4.70 -13.92 15.86
N TYR A 382 4.25 -14.07 14.61
CA TYR A 382 4.60 -15.15 13.71
C TYR A 382 5.36 -14.56 12.51
N LEU A 383 6.54 -15.11 12.23
CA LEU A 383 7.31 -14.73 11.05
C LEU A 383 6.79 -15.50 9.83
N LEU A 384 6.58 -14.79 8.72
CA LEU A 384 6.20 -15.39 7.43
C LEU A 384 7.36 -16.17 6.82
N GLU A 385 7.07 -17.21 6.04
CA GLU A 385 8.09 -18.17 5.61
C GLU A 385 8.70 -17.85 4.24
N ALA A 386 7.90 -17.32 3.32
CA ALA A 386 8.34 -16.98 1.97
C ALA A 386 8.24 -15.49 1.66
N GLU A 387 9.01 -15.02 0.68
CA GLU A 387 8.94 -13.64 0.19
C GLU A 387 7.53 -13.29 -0.32
N MET A 388 6.94 -14.23 -1.06
CA MET A 388 5.60 -14.08 -1.61
C MET A 388 4.54 -13.93 -0.52
N ASP A 389 4.73 -14.59 0.63
CA ASP A 389 3.77 -14.53 1.74
C ASP A 389 3.63 -13.09 2.29
N TYR A 390 4.75 -12.38 2.50
CA TYR A 390 4.71 -11.02 3.03
C TYR A 390 4.23 -10.02 1.98
N LYS A 391 4.55 -10.21 0.70
CA LYS A 391 4.05 -9.37 -0.39
C LYS A 391 2.53 -9.49 -0.52
N LEU A 392 1.99 -10.70 -0.45
CA LEU A 392 0.54 -10.94 -0.47
C LEU A 392 -0.13 -10.34 0.75
N ILE A 393 0.37 -10.62 1.96
CA ILE A 393 -0.21 -10.05 3.20
C ILE A 393 -0.17 -8.53 3.17
N TRP A 394 0.94 -7.93 2.73
CA TRP A 394 1.07 -6.49 2.59
C TRP A 394 0.02 -5.91 1.63
N PHE A 395 -0.08 -6.46 0.41
CA PHE A 395 -1.08 -6.07 -0.57
C PHE A 395 -2.51 -6.16 0.01
N PHE A 396 -2.87 -7.32 0.57
CA PHE A 396 -4.21 -7.60 1.08
C PHE A 396 -4.54 -6.77 2.33
N SER A 397 -3.56 -6.37 3.14
CA SER A 397 -3.79 -5.52 4.33
C SER A 397 -4.41 -4.17 3.97
N ARG A 398 -4.06 -3.61 2.79
CA ARG A 398 -4.58 -2.33 2.27
C ARG A 398 -6.04 -2.38 1.85
N VAL A 399 -6.57 -3.59 1.67
CA VAL A 399 -7.94 -3.87 1.22
C VAL A 399 -8.71 -4.69 2.25
N ASN A 400 -8.31 -4.60 3.53
CA ASN A 400 -8.93 -5.33 4.65
C ASN A 400 -9.03 -6.85 4.41
N PHE A 401 -7.96 -7.39 3.82
CA PHE A 401 -7.79 -8.80 3.47
C PHE A 401 -8.85 -9.35 2.50
N ARG A 402 -9.53 -8.48 1.74
CA ARG A 402 -10.56 -8.85 0.75
C ARG A 402 -10.47 -7.96 -0.48
N VAL A 403 -10.32 -8.58 -1.65
CA VAL A 403 -10.44 -7.91 -2.94
C VAL A 403 -11.78 -8.29 -3.55
N GLN A 404 -12.54 -7.28 -3.96
CA GLN A 404 -13.87 -7.43 -4.54
C GLN A 404 -13.80 -7.03 -6.00
N VAL A 405 -14.17 -7.94 -6.90
CA VAL A 405 -13.94 -7.80 -8.33
C VAL A 405 -15.29 -7.91 -9.04
N PRO A 406 -15.83 -6.82 -9.62
CA PRO A 406 -17.00 -6.90 -10.49
C PRO A 406 -16.84 -7.99 -11.56
N LYS A 407 -17.88 -8.80 -11.79
CA LYS A 407 -17.79 -9.95 -12.69
C LYS A 407 -17.32 -9.59 -14.10
N GLY A 408 -17.69 -8.40 -14.59
CA GLY A 408 -17.26 -7.89 -15.88
C GLY A 408 -15.76 -7.67 -16.03
N TYR A 409 -14.98 -7.67 -14.94
CA TYR A 409 -13.52 -7.53 -14.99
C TYR A 409 -12.78 -8.84 -14.74
N TYR A 410 -13.46 -9.85 -14.19
CA TYR A 410 -12.78 -10.97 -13.58
C TYR A 410 -11.95 -11.75 -14.60
N SER A 411 -12.58 -12.25 -15.66
CA SER A 411 -11.92 -13.12 -16.64
C SER A 411 -10.77 -12.43 -17.37
N GLU A 412 -10.90 -11.13 -17.67
CA GLU A 412 -9.87 -10.41 -18.44
C GLU A 412 -8.72 -9.92 -17.56
N PHE A 413 -9.00 -9.45 -16.34
CA PHE A 413 -8.01 -8.69 -15.54
C PHE A 413 -7.61 -9.33 -14.22
N PHE A 414 -8.32 -10.36 -13.73
CA PHE A 414 -8.10 -10.89 -12.37
C PHE A 414 -7.97 -12.41 -12.31
N GLU A 415 -8.57 -13.15 -13.23
CA GLU A 415 -8.54 -14.62 -13.25
C GLU A 415 -7.11 -15.17 -13.30
N GLY A 416 -6.25 -14.64 -14.17
CA GLY A 416 -4.84 -15.04 -14.24
C GLY A 416 -4.05 -14.79 -12.95
N PHE A 417 -4.43 -13.78 -12.16
CA PHE A 417 -3.85 -13.57 -10.82
C PHE A 417 -4.29 -14.68 -9.85
N VAL A 418 -5.58 -15.04 -9.85
CA VAL A 418 -6.12 -16.13 -9.02
C VAL A 418 -5.46 -17.46 -9.39
N GLU A 419 -5.35 -17.77 -10.68
CA GLU A 419 -4.66 -18.96 -11.17
C GLU A 419 -3.19 -18.98 -10.76
N GLY A 420 -2.52 -17.82 -10.77
CA GLY A 420 -1.16 -17.67 -10.26
C GLY A 420 -1.06 -18.02 -8.77
N VAL A 421 -2.01 -17.54 -7.96
CA VAL A 421 -2.10 -17.85 -6.53
C VAL A 421 -2.38 -19.33 -6.29
N GLU A 422 -3.27 -19.94 -7.07
CA GLU A 422 -3.66 -21.36 -6.98
C GLU A 422 -2.49 -22.32 -7.17
N LYS A 423 -1.44 -21.92 -7.90
CA LYS A 423 -0.22 -22.73 -8.07
C LYS A 423 0.52 -22.99 -6.76
N TRP A 424 0.43 -22.08 -5.80
CA TRP A 424 1.27 -22.07 -4.60
C TRP A 424 0.48 -22.09 -3.28
N TYR A 425 -0.81 -21.78 -3.32
CA TYR A 425 -1.66 -21.64 -2.15
C TYR A 425 -3.00 -22.36 -2.32
N GLU A 426 -3.55 -22.86 -1.21
CA GLU A 426 -4.91 -23.40 -1.18
C GLU A 426 -5.92 -22.29 -1.51
N VAL A 427 -6.72 -22.45 -2.57
CA VAL A 427 -7.84 -21.56 -2.90
C VAL A 427 -9.13 -22.37 -2.87
N LYS A 428 -10.03 -22.02 -1.95
CA LYS A 428 -11.38 -22.57 -1.90
C LYS A 428 -12.30 -21.71 -2.74
N ARG A 429 -12.89 -22.30 -3.78
CA ARG A 429 -13.94 -21.68 -4.58
C ARG A 429 -15.30 -22.03 -3.96
N GLY A 430 -16.18 -21.05 -3.80
CA GLY A 430 -17.47 -21.21 -3.14
C GLY A 430 -18.54 -20.27 -3.63
#